data_AF-A0A7S2VNS4-F1
#
_entry.id   AF-A0A7S2VNS4-F1
#
_cell.length_a   1.000
_cell.length_b   1.000
_cell.length_c   1.000
_cell.angle_alpha   90.00
_cell.angle_beta   90.00
_cell.angle_gamma   90.00
#
_symmetry.space_group_name_H-M   'P 1'
#
loop_
_entity.id
_entity.type
_entity.pdbx_description
1 polymer ?
#
loop_
_entity_poly.entity_id
_entity_poly.type
_entity_poly.pdbx_seq_one_letter_code
_entity_poly.pdbx_strand_id
1 'polypeptide(L)'
;MDEGPGGQCSKDVDDVAALRDAWQAAPAVYCDLPGGCEGLRILGEPVMEAWEAPYMAALAAVACGEGLDELGGRVLEVGFGLGISAANIDAYDAVQEHVIVEANEEVLGRAAVWADDARRPTTVIGGFWEDVVGDLPDASFGAILFDVFPLSAAQAAGDGEAGPFFAHAARLLRPGGRFAFYYDAGRNWIECVRAFRGETTSKLLAAGFASVEEDQVQCTPRRGCTYFWKDRFLVPLARR
;
A
#
# COMPACT_ATOMS: atom_id res chain seq x y z
N MET A 1 37.90 -3.51 45.57
CA MET A 1 36.79 -4.39 45.13
C MET A 1 35.67 -3.44 44.75
N ASP A 2 35.78 -2.61 43.72
CA ASP A 2 36.13 -2.81 42.31
C ASP A 2 35.20 -3.75 41.53
N GLU A 3 34.68 -3.17 40.45
CA GLU A 3 33.85 -3.62 39.31
C GLU A 3 32.36 -4.01 39.48
N GLY A 4 31.49 -3.28 38.76
CA GLY A 4 30.12 -3.68 38.35
C GLY A 4 30.14 -4.43 37.01
N PRO A 5 29.21 -4.18 36.06
CA PRO A 5 27.74 -4.16 36.06
C PRO A 5 27.17 -5.23 35.09
N GLY A 6 25.86 -5.40 34.93
CA GLY A 6 25.35 -6.39 33.95
C GLY A 6 23.87 -6.26 33.62
N GLY A 7 23.57 -5.59 32.50
CA GLY A 7 22.25 -5.21 32.02
C GLY A 7 21.19 -6.31 31.99
N GLN A 8 19.96 -5.91 32.35
CA GLN A 8 18.77 -6.63 31.91
C GLN A 8 18.36 -6.10 30.53
N CYS A 9 18.73 -6.91 29.54
CA CYS A 9 17.99 -7.24 28.32
C CYS A 9 17.03 -6.16 27.81
N SER A 10 17.47 -5.40 26.80
CA SER A 10 16.57 -4.61 25.96
C SER A 10 15.55 -5.54 25.31
N LYS A 11 14.27 -5.25 25.50
CA LYS A 11 13.18 -5.89 24.77
C LYS A 11 13.36 -5.60 23.28
N ASP A 12 13.18 -6.63 22.47
CA ASP A 12 13.35 -6.67 21.02
C ASP A 12 12.77 -5.41 20.35
N VAL A 13 13.67 -4.50 19.96
CA VAL A 13 13.39 -3.55 18.88
C VAL A 13 13.87 -4.29 17.65
N ASP A 14 12.93 -4.73 16.81
CA ASP A 14 13.27 -5.28 15.51
C ASP A 14 14.24 -4.31 14.83
N ASP A 15 15.41 -4.80 14.43
CA ASP A 15 16.38 -3.99 13.69
C ASP A 15 15.78 -3.69 12.32
N VAL A 16 15.06 -2.57 12.22
CA VAL A 16 14.33 -2.14 11.01
C VAL A 16 15.28 -2.06 9.82
N ALA A 17 16.54 -1.68 10.02
CA ALA A 17 17.52 -1.65 8.93
C ALA A 17 17.80 -3.07 8.43
N ALA A 18 18.04 -4.03 9.33
CA ALA A 18 18.23 -5.42 8.95
C ALA A 18 16.99 -6.05 8.29
N LEU A 19 15.78 -5.70 8.75
CA LEU A 19 14.53 -6.14 8.11
C LEU A 19 14.39 -5.59 6.69
N ARG A 20 14.71 -4.31 6.50
CA ARG A 20 14.66 -3.64 5.20
C ARG A 20 15.70 -4.23 4.24
N ASP A 21 16.94 -4.44 4.69
CA ASP A 21 17.99 -5.11 3.90
C ASP A 21 17.57 -6.53 3.49
N ALA A 22 17.01 -7.30 4.44
CA ALA A 22 16.52 -8.64 4.17
C ALA A 22 15.36 -8.65 3.17
N TRP A 23 14.42 -7.73 3.30
CA TRP A 23 13.27 -7.61 2.39
C TRP A 23 13.68 -7.22 0.98
N GLN A 24 14.58 -6.24 0.85
CA GLN A 24 15.05 -5.74 -0.44
C GLN A 24 15.74 -6.86 -1.25
N ALA A 25 16.61 -7.64 -0.59
CA ALA A 25 17.39 -8.71 -1.23
C ALA A 25 16.66 -10.06 -1.29
N ALA A 26 15.48 -10.20 -0.68
CA ALA A 26 14.77 -11.47 -0.64
C ALA A 26 14.23 -11.88 -2.03
N PRO A 27 14.30 -13.17 -2.40
CA PRO A 27 13.63 -13.66 -3.61
C PRO A 27 12.12 -13.45 -3.56
N ALA A 28 11.55 -13.01 -4.67
CA ALA A 28 10.12 -12.89 -4.90
C ALA A 28 9.57 -14.19 -5.50
N VAL A 29 8.92 -15.00 -4.65
CA VAL A 29 8.39 -16.31 -5.05
C VAL A 29 6.98 -16.17 -5.57
N TYR A 30 6.84 -16.17 -6.90
CA TYR A 30 5.54 -16.25 -7.58
C TYR A 30 5.09 -17.72 -7.68
N CYS A 31 3.86 -18.01 -7.27
CA CYS A 31 3.38 -19.38 -7.14
C CYS A 31 1.89 -19.53 -7.47
N ASP A 32 1.52 -20.73 -7.91
CA ASP A 32 0.13 -21.14 -8.03
C ASP A 32 -0.40 -21.55 -6.65
N LEU A 33 -1.47 -20.87 -6.22
CA LEU A 33 -2.15 -21.15 -4.96
C LEU A 33 -3.38 -22.04 -5.18
N PRO A 34 -3.86 -22.73 -4.12
CA PRO A 34 -5.09 -23.51 -4.19
C PRO A 34 -6.25 -22.69 -4.75
N GLY A 35 -6.94 -23.26 -5.74
CA GLY A 35 -7.98 -22.55 -6.50
C GLY A 35 -7.51 -21.91 -7.80
N GLY A 36 -6.24 -22.12 -8.20
CA GLY A 36 -5.70 -21.62 -9.48
C GLY A 36 -5.42 -20.12 -9.47
N CYS A 37 -5.19 -19.56 -8.27
CA CYS A 37 -4.92 -18.15 -8.05
C CYS A 37 -3.41 -17.94 -7.98
N GLU A 38 -2.87 -16.94 -8.68
CA GLU A 38 -1.46 -16.56 -8.53
C GLU A 38 -1.24 -15.89 -7.16
N GLY A 39 -0.09 -16.15 -6.54
CA GLY A 39 0.35 -15.49 -5.32
C GLY A 39 1.81 -15.11 -5.35
N LEU A 40 2.15 -14.07 -4.60
CA LEU A 40 3.49 -13.60 -4.33
C LEU A 40 3.85 -13.88 -2.87
N ARG A 41 5.00 -14.52 -2.66
CA ARG A 41 5.60 -14.67 -1.33
C ARG A 41 7.00 -14.08 -1.28
N ILE A 42 7.29 -13.36 -0.20
CA ILE A 42 8.62 -12.82 0.12
C ILE A 42 8.91 -13.21 1.55
N LEU A 43 10.09 -13.76 1.81
CA LEU A 43 10.47 -14.30 3.14
C LEU A 43 9.45 -15.31 3.71
N GLY A 44 8.70 -16.00 2.84
CA GLY A 44 7.66 -16.96 3.21
C GLY A 44 6.28 -16.35 3.48
N GLU A 45 6.17 -15.03 3.63
CA GLU A 45 4.92 -14.33 3.91
C GLU A 45 4.03 -14.23 2.66
N PRO A 46 2.69 -14.32 2.79
CA PRO A 46 1.75 -14.13 1.68
C PRO A 46 1.59 -12.62 1.40
N VAL A 47 2.42 -12.08 0.51
CA VAL A 47 2.50 -10.64 0.24
C VAL A 47 1.32 -10.13 -0.58
N MET A 48 0.93 -10.88 -1.61
CA MET A 48 -0.19 -10.52 -2.48
C MET A 48 -0.78 -11.77 -3.13
N GLU A 49 -2.10 -11.85 -3.26
CA GLU A 49 -2.77 -12.95 -3.94
C GLU A 49 -3.84 -12.45 -4.93
N ALA A 50 -3.94 -13.07 -6.10
CA ALA A 50 -4.80 -12.61 -7.19
C ALA A 50 -6.32 -12.66 -6.89
N TRP A 51 -6.75 -13.33 -5.81
CA TRP A 51 -8.16 -13.30 -5.36
C TRP A 51 -8.57 -11.91 -4.85
N GLU A 52 -7.59 -11.06 -4.52
CA GLU A 52 -7.78 -9.68 -4.08
C GLU A 52 -8.09 -8.71 -5.25
N ALA A 53 -8.12 -9.19 -6.49
CA ALA A 53 -8.35 -8.35 -7.67
C ALA A 53 -9.59 -7.43 -7.59
N PRO A 54 -10.76 -7.85 -7.06
CA PRO A 54 -11.89 -6.94 -6.88
C PRO A 54 -11.57 -5.77 -5.93
N TYR A 55 -10.72 -6.01 -4.92
CA TYR A 55 -10.31 -4.98 -3.98
C TYR A 55 -9.34 -4.00 -4.61
N MET A 56 -8.32 -4.49 -5.32
CA MET A 56 -7.38 -3.65 -6.07
C MET A 56 -8.08 -2.78 -7.11
N ALA A 57 -9.07 -3.32 -7.81
CA ALA A 57 -9.90 -2.56 -8.74
C ALA A 57 -10.70 -1.46 -8.02
N ALA A 58 -11.26 -1.75 -6.84
CA ALA A 58 -12.00 -0.75 -6.06
C ALA A 58 -11.11 0.38 -5.55
N LEU A 59 -9.90 0.06 -5.06
CA LEU A 59 -8.90 1.07 -4.65
C LEU A 59 -8.49 1.95 -5.84
N ALA A 60 -8.18 1.35 -6.99
CA ALA A 60 -7.86 2.10 -8.20
C ALA A 60 -9.04 2.98 -8.65
N ALA A 61 -10.28 2.51 -8.54
CA ALA A 61 -11.47 3.27 -8.92
C ALA A 61 -11.69 4.51 -8.05
N VAL A 62 -11.52 4.41 -6.74
CA VAL A 62 -11.67 5.57 -5.84
C VAL A 62 -10.51 6.56 -5.98
N ALA A 63 -9.29 6.07 -6.25
CA ALA A 63 -8.13 6.93 -6.51
C ALA A 63 -8.24 7.65 -7.87
N CYS A 64 -8.58 6.92 -8.93
CA CYS A 64 -8.53 7.38 -10.32
C CYS A 64 -9.88 7.84 -10.90
N GLY A 65 -10.85 8.14 -10.03
CA GLY A 65 -12.21 8.55 -10.45
C GLY A 65 -12.26 9.84 -11.29
N GLU A 66 -13.48 10.27 -11.61
CA GLU A 66 -13.77 11.47 -12.43
C GLU A 66 -13.01 12.73 -11.97
N GLY A 67 -12.46 13.53 -12.89
CA GLY A 67 -11.73 14.76 -12.57
C GLY A 67 -10.25 14.58 -12.18
N LEU A 68 -9.71 13.36 -12.25
CA LEU A 68 -8.27 13.13 -12.08
C LEU A 68 -7.44 13.84 -13.16
N ASP A 69 -7.95 13.93 -14.38
CA ASP A 69 -7.33 14.63 -15.51
C ASP A 69 -7.22 16.14 -15.28
N GLU A 70 -8.23 16.76 -14.67
CA GLU A 70 -8.20 18.16 -14.21
C GLU A 70 -7.15 18.39 -13.11
N LEU A 71 -6.83 17.34 -12.35
CA LEU A 71 -5.75 17.32 -11.36
C LEU A 71 -4.39 16.93 -11.97
N GLY A 72 -4.29 16.88 -13.30
CA GLY A 72 -3.04 16.61 -14.03
C GLY A 72 -2.76 15.14 -14.30
N GLY A 73 -3.67 14.21 -13.96
CA GLY A 73 -3.58 12.81 -14.39
C GLY A 73 -2.42 12.00 -13.81
N ARG A 74 -1.65 12.54 -12.88
CA ARG A 74 -0.45 11.90 -12.34
C ARG A 74 -0.79 11.07 -11.11
N VAL A 75 -0.46 9.77 -11.15
CA VAL A 75 -0.77 8.82 -10.08
C VAL A 75 0.52 8.29 -9.46
N LEU A 76 0.59 8.26 -8.12
CA LEU A 76 1.61 7.53 -7.37
C LEU A 76 1.02 6.21 -6.86
N GLU A 77 1.65 5.10 -7.18
CA GLU A 77 1.42 3.80 -6.57
C GLU A 77 2.64 3.45 -5.69
N VAL A 78 2.39 3.01 -4.47
CA VAL A 78 3.45 2.55 -3.55
C VAL A 78 3.18 1.10 -3.21
N GLY A 79 4.08 0.22 -3.64
CA GLY A 79 3.94 -1.23 -3.65
C GLY A 79 3.37 -1.74 -4.98
N PHE A 80 4.16 -2.51 -5.74
CA PHE A 80 3.73 -3.06 -7.03
C PHE A 80 3.09 -4.46 -6.89
N GLY A 81 3.70 -5.30 -6.05
CA GLY A 81 3.21 -6.66 -5.78
C GLY A 81 3.04 -7.53 -7.04
N LEU A 82 1.80 -7.91 -7.34
CA LEU A 82 1.44 -8.68 -8.55
C LEU A 82 1.10 -7.79 -9.77
N GLY A 83 1.19 -6.46 -9.66
CA GLY A 83 0.83 -5.51 -10.72
C GLY A 83 -0.67 -5.40 -10.98
N ILE A 84 -1.51 -5.87 -10.05
CA ILE A 84 -2.98 -5.89 -10.21
C ILE A 84 -3.55 -4.47 -10.11
N SER A 85 -3.21 -3.73 -9.06
CA SER A 85 -3.55 -2.31 -8.92
C SER A 85 -2.96 -1.48 -10.06
N ALA A 86 -1.68 -1.69 -10.40
CA ALA A 86 -1.02 -1.04 -11.53
C ALA A 86 -1.79 -1.20 -12.86
N ALA A 87 -2.22 -2.44 -13.19
CA ALA A 87 -3.01 -2.71 -14.38
C ALA A 87 -4.40 -2.04 -14.35
N ASN A 88 -5.02 -1.94 -13.17
CA ASN A 88 -6.28 -1.21 -13.01
C ASN A 88 -6.08 0.30 -13.18
N ILE A 89 -5.03 0.89 -12.58
CA ILE A 89 -4.69 2.32 -12.74
C ILE A 89 -4.45 2.65 -14.22
N ASP A 90 -3.64 1.84 -14.91
CA ASP A 90 -3.31 2.02 -16.32
C ASP A 90 -4.56 1.98 -17.24
N ALA A 91 -5.66 1.40 -16.77
CA ALA A 91 -6.93 1.32 -17.49
C ALA A 91 -7.76 2.59 -17.51
N TYR A 92 -7.44 3.57 -16.67
CA TYR A 92 -8.16 4.83 -16.64
C TYR A 92 -7.61 5.82 -17.66
N ASP A 93 -8.49 6.36 -18.51
CA ASP A 93 -8.12 7.38 -19.50
C ASP A 93 -7.70 8.72 -18.89
N ALA A 94 -8.16 9.00 -17.67
CA ALA A 94 -7.76 10.19 -16.93
C ALA A 94 -6.31 10.12 -16.41
N VAL A 95 -5.69 8.93 -16.40
CA VAL A 95 -4.29 8.76 -16.01
C VAL A 95 -3.39 9.18 -17.17
N GLN A 96 -2.49 10.11 -16.91
CA GLN A 96 -1.54 10.67 -17.88
C GLN A 96 -0.09 10.23 -17.60
N GLU A 97 0.24 9.99 -16.33
CA GLU A 97 1.55 9.48 -15.90
C GLU A 97 1.35 8.61 -14.66
N HIS A 98 2.05 7.49 -14.61
CA HIS A 98 2.02 6.57 -13.48
C HIS A 98 3.42 6.44 -12.87
N VAL A 99 3.54 6.63 -11.56
CA VAL A 99 4.79 6.48 -10.83
C VAL A 99 4.62 5.37 -9.82
N ILE A 100 5.49 4.36 -9.87
CA ILE A 100 5.46 3.21 -8.98
C ILE A 100 6.71 3.25 -8.10
N VAL A 101 6.54 3.06 -6.78
CA VAL A 101 7.64 2.87 -5.83
C VAL A 101 7.62 1.42 -5.33
N GLU A 102 8.74 0.72 -5.46
CA GLU A 102 8.87 -0.69 -5.05
C GLU A 102 10.23 -0.97 -4.40
N ALA A 103 10.21 -1.67 -3.27
CA ALA A 103 11.38 -1.88 -2.43
C ALA A 103 12.11 -3.21 -2.71
N ASN A 104 11.40 -4.28 -3.06
CA ASN A 104 12.03 -5.59 -3.32
C ASN A 104 12.66 -5.61 -4.72
N GLU A 105 13.92 -6.06 -4.83
CA GLU A 105 14.67 -6.00 -6.09
C GLU A 105 14.06 -6.83 -7.24
N GLU A 106 13.52 -8.02 -6.94
CA GLU A 106 12.92 -8.87 -7.97
C GLU A 106 11.53 -8.39 -8.39
N VAL A 107 10.72 -7.88 -7.44
CA VAL A 107 9.43 -7.23 -7.75
C VAL A 107 9.66 -5.95 -8.55
N LEU A 108 10.67 -5.14 -8.18
CA LEU A 108 11.10 -3.95 -8.91
C LEU A 108 11.46 -4.28 -10.37
N GLY A 109 12.24 -5.35 -10.58
CA GLY A 109 12.58 -5.82 -11.93
C GLY A 109 11.35 -6.16 -12.77
N ARG A 110 10.35 -6.81 -12.18
CA ARG A 110 9.06 -7.08 -12.85
C ARG A 110 8.25 -5.82 -13.11
N ALA A 111 8.22 -4.88 -12.17
CA ALA A 111 7.56 -3.59 -12.34
C ALA A 111 8.17 -2.79 -13.50
N ALA A 112 9.50 -2.81 -13.63
CA ALA A 112 10.20 -2.16 -14.74
C ALA A 112 9.85 -2.79 -16.10
N VAL A 113 9.82 -4.12 -16.19
CA VAL A 113 9.39 -4.81 -17.42
C VAL A 113 7.93 -4.51 -17.75
N TRP A 114 7.05 -4.48 -16.75
CA TRP A 114 5.65 -4.12 -16.94
C TRP A 114 5.49 -2.68 -17.46
N ALA A 115 6.28 -1.75 -16.92
CA ALA A 115 6.25 -0.34 -17.30
C ALA A 115 6.61 -0.09 -18.78
N ASP A 116 7.47 -0.93 -19.38
CA ASP A 116 7.83 -0.84 -20.80
C ASP A 116 6.62 -1.09 -21.74
N ASP A 117 5.66 -1.91 -21.29
CA ASP A 117 4.46 -2.29 -22.05
C ASP A 117 3.18 -1.54 -21.58
N ALA A 118 3.29 -0.70 -20.55
CA ALA A 118 2.14 0.04 -20.00
C ALA A 118 1.56 1.03 -21.02
N ARG A 119 0.24 1.27 -20.96
CA ARG A 119 -0.42 2.22 -21.87
C ARG A 119 -0.07 3.66 -21.54
N ARG A 120 0.23 3.95 -20.27
CA ARG A 120 0.64 5.28 -19.81
C ARG A 120 2.14 5.34 -19.58
N PRO A 121 2.78 6.51 -19.80
CA PRO A 121 4.14 6.74 -19.34
C PRO A 121 4.26 6.34 -17.86
N THR A 122 5.05 5.29 -17.62
CA THR A 122 5.20 4.70 -16.30
C THR A 122 6.66 4.81 -15.86
N THR A 123 6.89 5.40 -14.70
CA THR A 123 8.21 5.48 -14.06
C THR A 123 8.24 4.59 -12.83
N VAL A 124 9.25 3.74 -12.73
CA VAL A 124 9.43 2.86 -11.57
C VAL A 124 10.65 3.32 -10.78
N ILE A 125 10.47 3.56 -9.49
CA ILE A 125 11.50 4.02 -8.56
C ILE A 125 11.78 2.91 -7.55
N GLY A 126 13.02 2.44 -7.51
CA GLY A 126 13.46 1.43 -6.58
C GLY A 126 13.77 2.00 -5.19
N GLY A 127 13.25 1.37 -4.15
CA GLY A 127 13.56 1.69 -2.76
C GLY A 127 12.34 1.63 -1.84
N PHE A 128 12.63 1.72 -0.55
CA PHE A 128 11.60 1.86 0.47
C PHE A 128 10.92 3.22 0.35
N TRP A 129 9.61 3.24 0.56
CA TRP A 129 8.83 4.47 0.42
C TRP A 129 9.33 5.54 1.39
N GLU A 130 9.77 5.14 2.58
CA GLU A 130 10.31 6.01 3.63
C GLU A 130 11.50 6.85 3.16
N ASP A 131 12.32 6.30 2.26
CA ASP A 131 13.50 6.96 1.72
C ASP A 131 13.19 7.72 0.42
N VAL A 132 12.24 7.22 -0.37
CA VAL A 132 11.93 7.75 -1.71
C VAL A 132 11.00 8.95 -1.66
N VAL A 133 9.93 8.88 -0.87
CA VAL A 133 8.82 9.84 -1.00
C VAL A 133 9.18 11.24 -0.50
N GLY A 134 10.22 11.35 0.34
CA GLY A 134 10.75 12.64 0.82
C GLY A 134 11.30 13.52 -0.29
N ASP A 135 11.87 12.91 -1.33
CA ASP A 135 12.48 13.63 -2.47
C ASP A 135 11.47 13.95 -3.57
N LEU A 136 10.26 13.39 -3.51
CA LEU A 136 9.19 13.68 -4.45
C LEU A 136 8.61 15.09 -4.20
N PRO A 137 8.33 15.86 -5.26
CA PRO A 137 7.85 17.23 -5.14
C PRO A 137 6.44 17.30 -4.53
N ASP A 138 6.24 18.30 -3.68
CA ASP A 138 4.94 18.64 -3.09
C ASP A 138 3.88 18.89 -4.16
N ALA A 139 2.62 18.54 -3.85
CA ALA A 139 1.45 18.80 -4.68
C ALA A 139 1.64 18.41 -6.16
N SER A 140 2.29 17.26 -6.41
CA SER A 140 2.63 16.79 -7.75
C SER A 140 1.68 15.74 -8.29
N PHE A 141 0.95 15.03 -7.42
CA PHE A 141 0.07 13.92 -7.81
C PHE A 141 -1.42 14.29 -7.70
N GLY A 142 -2.22 13.85 -8.66
CA GLY A 142 -3.68 13.94 -8.58
C GLY A 142 -4.28 12.80 -7.76
N ALA A 143 -3.63 11.64 -7.75
CA ALA A 143 -4.02 10.50 -6.93
C ALA A 143 -2.82 9.73 -6.38
N ILE A 144 -3.04 9.06 -5.25
CA ILE A 144 -2.10 8.13 -4.63
C ILE A 144 -2.86 6.85 -4.25
N LEU A 145 -2.30 5.68 -4.61
CA LEU A 145 -2.68 4.36 -4.10
C LEU A 145 -1.51 3.80 -3.29
N PHE A 146 -1.77 3.40 -2.04
CA PHE A 146 -0.74 2.88 -1.13
C PHE A 146 -1.11 1.49 -0.62
N ASP A 147 -0.35 0.48 -1.00
CA ASP A 147 -0.55 -0.91 -0.58
C ASP A 147 0.81 -1.61 -0.46
N VAL A 148 1.40 -1.51 0.73
CA VAL A 148 2.72 -2.08 1.03
C VAL A 148 2.61 -3.12 2.13
N PHE A 149 3.60 -4.01 2.18
CA PHE A 149 3.67 -5.06 3.19
C PHE A 149 4.43 -4.57 4.45
N PRO A 150 3.87 -4.73 5.66
CA PRO A 150 4.57 -4.41 6.90
C PRO A 150 5.67 -5.44 7.20
N LEU A 151 6.87 -4.99 7.60
CA LEU A 151 8.00 -5.90 7.88
C LEU A 151 8.02 -6.43 9.32
N SER A 152 7.17 -5.90 10.19
CA SER A 152 7.07 -6.29 11.60
C SER A 152 5.63 -6.23 12.10
N ALA A 153 5.35 -6.90 13.22
CA ALA A 153 4.03 -6.83 13.86
C ALA A 153 3.69 -5.41 14.35
N ALA A 154 4.70 -4.61 14.71
CA ALA A 154 4.50 -3.22 15.08
C ALA A 154 4.04 -2.36 13.89
N GLN A 155 4.63 -2.60 12.71
CA GLN A 155 4.24 -1.96 11.46
C GLN A 155 2.86 -2.41 10.95
N ALA A 156 2.48 -3.66 11.22
CA ALA A 156 1.15 -4.18 10.85
C ALA A 156 0.02 -3.69 11.76
N ALA A 157 0.33 -3.06 12.89
CA ALA A 157 -0.67 -2.66 13.88
C ALA A 157 -1.43 -1.38 13.48
N GLY A 158 -2.69 -1.27 13.91
CA GLY A 158 -3.49 -0.05 13.73
C GLY A 158 -3.82 0.20 12.26
N ASP A 159 -3.33 1.33 11.72
CA ASP A 159 -3.51 1.74 10.32
C ASP A 159 -2.46 1.10 9.39
N GLY A 160 -1.64 0.19 9.91
CA GLY A 160 -0.53 -0.41 9.17
C GLY A 160 0.51 0.62 8.75
N GLU A 161 1.17 0.33 7.63
CA GLU A 161 2.13 1.23 6.97
C GLU A 161 1.48 2.51 6.41
N ALA A 162 0.17 2.51 6.17
CA ALA A 162 -0.51 3.69 5.66
C ALA A 162 -0.54 4.82 6.70
N GLY A 163 -0.62 4.48 8.00
CA GLY A 163 -0.67 5.46 9.09
C GLY A 163 0.49 6.47 9.07
N PRO A 164 1.76 6.02 9.13
CA PRO A 164 2.93 6.88 8.96
C PRO A 164 2.96 7.63 7.63
N PHE A 165 2.38 7.06 6.57
CA PHE A 165 2.36 7.67 5.24
C PHE A 165 1.35 8.82 5.07
N PHE A 166 0.32 8.94 5.93
CA PHE A 166 -0.76 9.95 5.75
C PHE A 166 -0.26 11.38 5.55
N ALA A 167 0.76 11.82 6.30
CA ALA A 167 1.32 13.17 6.15
C ALA A 167 2.08 13.34 4.83
N HIS A 168 2.76 12.30 4.35
CA HIS A 168 3.40 12.32 3.03
C HIS A 168 2.35 12.35 1.93
N ALA A 169 1.30 11.55 2.02
CA ALA A 169 0.19 11.56 1.07
C ALA A 169 -0.45 12.95 0.96
N ALA A 170 -0.78 13.58 2.10
CA ALA A 170 -1.32 14.93 2.13
C ALA A 170 -0.35 15.96 1.53
N ARG A 171 0.96 15.87 1.77
CA ARG A 171 1.96 16.78 1.17
C ARG A 171 2.05 16.61 -0.36
N LEU A 172 2.06 15.37 -0.84
CA LEU A 172 2.32 15.00 -2.23
C LEU A 172 1.11 15.22 -3.16
N LEU A 173 -0.11 15.12 -2.64
CA LEU A 173 -1.33 15.30 -3.44
C LEU A 173 -1.58 16.74 -3.82
N ARG A 174 -2.14 17.04 -4.97
CA ARG A 174 -2.68 18.39 -5.29
C ARG A 174 -3.90 18.69 -4.41
N PRO A 175 -4.27 19.96 -4.20
CA PRO A 175 -5.60 20.28 -3.65
C PRO A 175 -6.69 19.62 -4.48
N GLY A 176 -7.62 18.91 -3.85
CA GLY A 176 -8.63 18.06 -4.48
C GLY A 176 -8.16 16.62 -4.80
N GLY A 177 -6.87 16.33 -4.59
CA GLY A 177 -6.25 15.04 -4.87
C GLY A 177 -6.75 13.92 -3.96
N ARG A 178 -6.61 12.68 -4.43
CA ARG A 178 -7.25 11.50 -3.82
C ARG A 178 -6.24 10.51 -3.29
N PHE A 179 -6.46 10.05 -2.07
CA PHE A 179 -5.66 9.04 -1.42
C PHE A 179 -6.52 7.80 -1.13
N ALA A 180 -6.13 6.67 -1.73
CA ALA A 180 -6.66 5.35 -1.43
C ALA A 180 -5.53 4.47 -0.89
N PHE A 181 -5.87 3.53 -0.02
CA PHE A 181 -4.87 2.64 0.58
C PHE A 181 -5.48 1.33 1.03
N TYR A 182 -4.65 0.29 1.10
CA TYR A 182 -5.02 -0.98 1.73
C TYR A 182 -5.40 -0.73 3.19
N TYR A 183 -6.54 -1.26 3.61
CA TYR A 183 -6.98 -1.16 4.99
C TYR A 183 -7.71 -2.41 5.44
N ASP A 184 -7.09 -3.12 6.38
CA ASP A 184 -7.73 -4.23 7.10
C ASP A 184 -7.40 -4.18 8.59
N ALA A 185 -8.30 -3.59 9.37
CA ALA A 185 -8.18 -3.56 10.83
C ALA A 185 -9.20 -4.47 11.52
N GLY A 186 -8.83 -4.99 12.69
CA GLY A 186 -9.74 -5.79 13.53
C GLY A 186 -10.09 -7.17 12.94
N ARG A 187 -10.73 -8.01 13.75
CA ARG A 187 -10.96 -9.43 13.42
C ARG A 187 -12.24 -9.69 12.65
N ASN A 188 -13.11 -8.69 12.54
CA ASN A 188 -14.38 -8.79 11.83
C ASN A 188 -14.76 -7.44 11.22
N TRP A 189 -15.79 -7.44 10.37
CA TRP A 189 -16.25 -6.25 9.66
C TRP A 189 -16.62 -5.08 10.60
N ILE A 190 -17.30 -5.36 11.72
CA ILE A 190 -17.74 -4.31 12.66
C ILE A 190 -16.53 -3.67 13.34
N GLU A 191 -15.54 -4.46 13.75
CA GLU A 191 -14.28 -3.95 14.32
C GLU A 191 -13.52 -3.11 13.28
N CYS A 192 -13.46 -3.55 12.02
CA CYS A 192 -12.80 -2.83 10.93
C CYS A 192 -13.39 -1.43 10.71
N VAL A 193 -14.71 -1.35 10.53
CA VAL A 193 -15.44 -0.09 10.33
C VAL A 193 -15.32 0.83 11.54
N ARG A 194 -15.37 0.27 12.76
CA ARG A 194 -15.22 1.07 13.99
C ARG A 194 -13.83 1.66 14.12
N ALA A 195 -12.79 0.89 13.82
CA ALA A 195 -11.41 1.39 13.82
C ALA A 195 -11.25 2.51 12.78
N PHE A 196 -11.79 2.31 11.57
CA PHE A 196 -11.67 3.30 10.49
C PHE A 196 -12.35 4.63 10.87
N ARG A 197 -13.65 4.57 11.21
CA ARG A 197 -14.45 5.76 11.55
C ARG A 197 -14.00 6.43 12.86
N GLY A 198 -13.50 5.66 13.81
CA GLY A 198 -13.15 6.13 15.14
C GLY A 198 -11.75 6.73 15.23
N GLU A 199 -10.77 6.09 14.60
CA GLU A 199 -9.35 6.43 14.76
C GLU A 199 -8.74 6.92 13.45
N THR A 200 -8.83 6.13 12.38
CA THR A 200 -8.20 6.40 11.08
C THR A 200 -8.70 7.71 10.47
N THR A 201 -10.01 7.94 10.46
CA THR A 201 -10.62 9.18 9.95
C THR A 201 -10.05 10.41 10.64
N SER A 202 -9.91 10.38 11.96
CA SER A 202 -9.38 11.50 12.74
C SER A 202 -7.91 11.78 12.40
N LYS A 203 -7.11 10.73 12.20
CA LYS A 203 -5.69 10.85 11.82
C LYS A 203 -5.53 11.41 10.41
N LEU A 204 -6.35 10.99 9.45
CA LEU A 204 -6.38 11.54 8.10
C LEU A 204 -6.76 13.03 8.13
N LEU A 205 -7.83 13.41 8.83
CA LEU A 205 -8.20 14.82 8.96
C LEU A 205 -7.08 15.65 9.61
N ALA A 206 -6.42 15.12 10.63
CA ALA A 206 -5.27 15.77 11.27
C ALA A 206 -4.03 15.88 10.34
N ALA A 207 -3.86 14.95 9.40
CA ALA A 207 -2.81 14.99 8.39
C ALA A 207 -3.05 16.04 7.30
N GLY A 208 -4.26 16.63 7.23
CA GLY A 208 -4.59 17.72 6.33
C GLY A 208 -5.54 17.36 5.19
N PHE A 209 -6.21 16.21 5.25
CA PHE A 209 -7.28 15.87 4.30
C PHE A 209 -8.57 16.64 4.63
N ALA A 210 -9.26 17.15 3.61
CA ALA A 210 -10.50 17.91 3.72
C ALA A 210 -11.73 17.01 3.94
N SER A 211 -11.74 15.81 3.35
CA SER A 211 -12.79 14.81 3.57
C SER A 211 -12.23 13.39 3.61
N VAL A 212 -12.94 12.52 4.32
CA VAL A 212 -12.65 11.08 4.38
C VAL A 212 -13.97 10.36 4.16
N GLU A 213 -13.97 9.44 3.20
CA GLU A 213 -15.08 8.60 2.80
C GLU A 213 -14.62 7.14 2.81
N GLU A 214 -15.59 6.25 2.82
CA GLU A 214 -15.38 4.81 2.79
C GLU A 214 -16.44 4.19 1.89
N ASP A 215 -16.02 3.21 1.11
CA ASP A 215 -16.91 2.26 0.45
C ASP A 215 -16.57 0.85 0.92
N GLN A 216 -17.25 -0.15 0.37
CA GLN A 216 -16.94 -1.55 0.58
C GLN A 216 -17.01 -2.31 -0.73
N VAL A 217 -16.18 -3.34 -0.84
CA VAL A 217 -16.25 -4.27 -1.97
C VAL A 217 -16.33 -5.68 -1.44
N GLN A 218 -17.31 -6.43 -1.94
CA GLN A 218 -17.45 -7.83 -1.58
C GLN A 218 -16.26 -8.62 -2.10
N CYS A 219 -15.77 -9.55 -1.28
CA CYS A 219 -14.70 -10.45 -1.68
C CYS A 219 -15.02 -11.87 -1.23
N THR A 220 -14.30 -12.84 -1.77
CA THR A 220 -14.35 -14.22 -1.32
C THR A 220 -12.91 -14.69 -1.25
N PRO A 221 -12.31 -14.74 -0.04
CA PRO A 221 -10.97 -15.24 0.13
C PRO A 221 -10.85 -16.64 -0.46
N ARG A 222 -9.72 -16.92 -1.12
CA ARG A 222 -9.50 -18.27 -1.63
C ARG A 222 -9.56 -19.28 -0.48
N ARG A 223 -9.87 -20.53 -0.82
CA ARG A 223 -9.82 -21.62 0.15
C ARG A 223 -8.41 -21.72 0.76
N GLY A 224 -8.35 -21.68 2.09
CA GLY A 224 -7.08 -21.74 2.81
C GLY A 224 -6.29 -20.43 2.82
N CYS A 225 -6.95 -19.28 2.59
CA CYS A 225 -6.38 -17.97 2.95
C CYS A 225 -6.10 -17.95 4.46
N THR A 226 -4.93 -17.44 4.84
CA THR A 226 -4.42 -17.46 6.23
C THR A 226 -4.39 -16.10 6.90
N TYR A 227 -4.73 -15.03 6.18
CA TYR A 227 -4.62 -13.66 6.67
C TYR A 227 -5.93 -12.86 6.57
N PHE A 228 -6.94 -13.33 5.84
CA PHE A 228 -8.20 -12.62 5.68
C PHE A 228 -9.41 -13.54 5.82
N TRP A 229 -10.39 -13.12 6.64
CA TRP A 229 -11.56 -13.93 7.02
C TRP A 229 -12.91 -13.22 6.87
N LYS A 230 -12.91 -11.98 6.36
CA LYS A 230 -14.13 -11.19 6.14
C LYS A 230 -14.73 -11.52 4.77
N ASP A 231 -15.96 -11.09 4.53
CA ASP A 231 -16.67 -11.25 3.25
C ASP A 231 -16.58 -10.00 2.34
N ARG A 232 -15.86 -8.98 2.80
CA ARG A 232 -15.68 -7.69 2.12
C ARG A 232 -14.49 -6.93 2.68
N PHE A 233 -13.92 -6.06 1.86
CA PHE A 233 -12.94 -5.05 2.27
C PHE A 233 -13.61 -3.69 2.47
N LEU A 234 -13.00 -2.87 3.33
CA LEU A 234 -13.27 -1.44 3.39
C LEU A 234 -12.38 -0.76 2.35
N VAL A 235 -12.94 0.18 1.60
CA VAL A 235 -12.24 0.93 0.54
C VAL A 235 -12.13 2.39 0.99
N PRO A 236 -10.99 2.81 1.56
CA PRO A 236 -10.79 4.18 2.01
C PRO A 236 -10.66 5.16 0.85
N LEU A 237 -11.19 6.36 1.02
CA LEU A 237 -10.89 7.50 0.16
C LEU A 237 -10.74 8.77 1.00
N ALA A 238 -9.56 9.36 1.01
CA ALA A 238 -9.33 10.68 1.59
C ALA A 238 -9.07 11.71 0.48
N ARG A 239 -9.65 12.91 0.59
CA ARG A 239 -9.47 14.01 -0.38
C ARG A 239 -8.71 15.16 0.26
N ARG A 240 -7.62 15.62 -0.39
CA ARG A 240 -6.80 16.75 0.08
C ARG A 240 -7.53 18.08 -0.11
#